data_AF-A0A8F4J8K5-F1
#
_entry.id   AF-A0A8F4J8K5-F1
#
_cell.length_a   1.000
_cell.length_b   1.000
_cell.length_c   1.000
_cell.angle_alpha   90.00
_cell.angle_beta   90.00
_cell.angle_gamma   90.00
#
_symmetry.space_group_name_H-M   'P 1'
#
loop_
_entity.id
_entity.type
_entity.pdbx_description
1 polymer ?
#
loop_
_entity_poly.entity_id
_entity_poly.type
_entity_poly.pdbx_seq_one_letter_code
_entity_poly.pdbx_strand_id
1 'polypeptide(L)'
;MPGPAGPTTGSTERVAFTDAAADLVRRLSAEHGPVMFHQSGGCCDGSSPMCYPRGEFLVGGGDVRVGQVAFAGLDRPVDVWMSKPQFQYWKHTHLTIDVVPGRGGGFSLESPEGVRFLLRSRLFTDDEEASLVPVLGGDEVEDLD
;
A
#
# COMPACT_ATOMS: atom_id res chain seq x y z
N MET A 1 -34.59 -17.79 0.84
CA MET A 1 -33.78 -16.60 0.52
C MET A 1 -33.29 -16.03 1.85
N PRO A 2 -32.03 -16.24 2.24
CA PRO A 2 -31.46 -15.45 3.34
C PRO A 2 -31.35 -13.99 2.85
N GLY A 3 -31.90 -13.05 3.62
CA GLY A 3 -31.88 -11.62 3.34
C GLY A 3 -30.46 -11.01 3.44
N PRO A 4 -30.28 -9.75 3.03
CA PRO A 4 -28.97 -9.10 3.06
C PRO A 4 -28.46 -9.03 4.51
N ALA A 5 -27.22 -9.49 4.71
CA ALA A 5 -26.51 -9.28 5.96
C ALA A 5 -26.48 -7.76 6.23
N GLY A 6 -26.88 -7.35 7.43
CA GLY A 6 -26.81 -5.95 7.84
C GLY A 6 -25.37 -5.42 7.80
N PRO A 7 -25.20 -4.08 7.87
CA PRO A 7 -23.90 -3.45 7.70
C PRO A 7 -22.91 -3.98 8.73
N THR A 8 -21.83 -4.59 8.23
CA THR A 8 -20.69 -4.98 9.06
C THR A 8 -20.11 -3.68 9.60
N THR A 9 -20.25 -3.43 10.90
CA THR A 9 -19.71 -2.25 11.56
C THR A 9 -18.19 -2.44 11.68
N GLY A 10 -17.48 -2.15 10.59
CA GLY A 10 -16.03 -2.12 10.51
C GLY A 10 -15.64 -1.14 9.41
N SER A 11 -14.61 -0.35 9.65
CA SER A 11 -14.03 0.49 8.62
C SER A 11 -13.33 -0.39 7.58
N THR A 12 -13.60 -0.15 6.30
CA THR A 12 -12.96 -0.89 5.21
C THR A 12 -11.61 -0.26 4.87
N GLU A 13 -10.54 -1.03 5.05
CA GLU A 13 -9.20 -0.68 4.61
C GLU A 13 -9.09 -0.78 3.09
N ARG A 14 -8.27 0.12 2.50
CA ARG A 14 -8.08 0.16 1.03
C ARG A 14 -6.96 -0.75 0.56
N VAL A 15 -6.04 -1.10 1.46
CA VAL A 15 -4.81 -1.83 1.14
C VAL A 15 -4.65 -3.00 2.10
N ALA A 16 -4.32 -4.16 1.55
CA ALA A 16 -3.85 -5.31 2.29
C ALA A 16 -2.55 -5.86 1.69
N PHE A 17 -1.92 -6.77 2.41
CA PHE A 17 -0.75 -7.51 1.95
C PHE A 17 -1.06 -9.01 1.99
N THR A 18 -0.49 -9.78 1.06
CA THR A 18 -0.45 -11.24 1.20
C THR A 18 0.53 -11.64 2.30
N ASP A 19 0.39 -12.85 2.84
CA ASP A 19 1.30 -13.35 3.89
C ASP A 19 2.76 -13.35 3.43
N ALA A 20 3.01 -13.75 2.18
CA ALA A 20 4.35 -13.74 1.59
C ALA A 20 4.92 -12.32 1.46
N ALA A 21 4.10 -11.34 1.07
CA ALA A 21 4.52 -9.94 1.02
C ALA A 21 4.77 -9.39 2.43
N ALA A 22 3.94 -9.76 3.42
CA ALA A 22 4.12 -9.38 4.81
C ALA A 22 5.42 -9.94 5.40
N ASP A 23 5.78 -11.19 5.10
CA ASP A 23 7.06 -11.78 5.48
C ASP A 23 8.25 -11.02 4.90
N LEU A 24 8.18 -10.66 3.61
CA LEU A 24 9.22 -9.88 2.97
C LEU A 24 9.33 -8.48 3.60
N VAL A 25 8.21 -7.79 3.84
CA VAL A 25 8.21 -6.48 4.51
C VAL A 25 8.87 -6.55 5.88
N ARG A 26 8.59 -7.59 6.68
CA ARG A 26 9.25 -7.81 7.98
C ARG A 26 10.76 -7.97 7.83
N ARG A 27 11.22 -8.77 6.87
CA ARG A 27 12.66 -8.99 6.62
C ARG A 27 13.34 -7.69 6.20
N LEU A 28 12.79 -7.00 5.20
CA LEU A 28 13.33 -5.71 4.73
C LEU A 28 13.35 -4.66 5.84
N SER A 29 12.31 -4.63 6.68
CA SER A 29 12.28 -3.69 7.81
C SER A 29 13.32 -4.01 8.89
N ALA A 30 13.61 -5.29 9.12
CA ALA A 30 14.65 -5.71 10.05
C ALA A 30 16.06 -5.36 9.55
N GLU A 31 16.28 -5.38 8.23
CA GLU A 31 17.58 -5.08 7.62
C GLU A 31 17.81 -3.58 7.40
N HIS A 32 16.79 -2.84 6.97
CA HIS A 32 16.91 -1.45 6.53
C HIS A 32 16.26 -0.45 7.50
N GLY A 33 15.63 -0.93 8.58
CA GLY A 33 14.81 -0.10 9.47
C GLY A 33 13.40 0.13 8.92
N PRO A 34 12.64 1.09 9.47
CA PRO A 34 11.30 1.43 8.98
C PRO A 34 11.21 1.56 7.46
N VAL A 35 10.18 0.96 6.85
CA VAL A 35 9.93 1.04 5.41
C VAL A 35 8.61 1.76 5.10
N MET A 36 8.45 2.15 3.84
CA MET A 36 7.24 2.70 3.25
C MET A 36 7.06 2.18 1.83
N PHE A 37 5.82 2.21 1.34
CA PHE A 37 5.51 1.90 -0.05
C PHE A 37 5.09 3.14 -0.80
N HIS A 38 5.51 3.25 -2.06
CA HIS A 38 4.99 4.25 -2.99
C HIS A 38 4.61 3.60 -4.32
N GLN A 39 3.46 4.01 -4.85
CA GLN A 39 2.95 3.59 -6.13
C GLN A 39 2.78 4.79 -7.06
N SER A 40 3.70 4.94 -8.02
CA SER A 40 3.62 5.95 -9.06
C SER A 40 3.04 5.38 -10.37
N GLY A 41 2.32 6.19 -11.14
CA GLY A 41 1.75 5.81 -12.44
C GLY A 41 2.74 5.82 -13.62
N GLY A 42 4.00 5.43 -13.40
CA GLY A 42 5.11 5.60 -14.36
C GLY A 42 5.17 4.59 -15.53
N CYS A 43 5.79 5.02 -16.63
CA CYS A 43 5.78 4.37 -17.95
C CYS A 43 6.87 3.28 -18.16
N CYS A 44 7.89 3.17 -17.32
CA CYS A 44 9.08 2.34 -17.63
C CYS A 44 9.19 1.00 -16.87
N ASP A 45 8.47 0.82 -15.76
CA ASP A 45 8.47 -0.39 -14.92
C ASP A 45 7.05 -0.84 -14.50
N GLY A 46 6.05 -0.11 -14.95
CA GLY A 46 4.64 -0.43 -14.73
C GLY A 46 4.23 -0.22 -13.27
N SER A 47 2.94 -0.40 -13.02
CA SER A 47 2.23 -0.22 -11.77
C SER A 47 2.65 -1.17 -10.63
N SER A 48 3.95 -1.42 -10.43
CA SER A 48 4.45 -2.25 -9.34
C SER A 48 4.71 -1.35 -8.13
N PRO A 49 4.18 -1.70 -6.95
CA PRO A 49 4.38 -0.90 -5.75
C PRO A 49 5.83 -1.04 -5.32
N MET A 50 6.47 0.08 -5.01
CA MET A 50 7.89 0.14 -4.68
C MET A 50 8.07 0.30 -3.17
N CYS A 51 9.04 -0.40 -2.60
CA CYS A 51 9.37 -0.39 -1.17
C CYS A 51 10.65 0.41 -0.94
N TYR A 52 10.59 1.41 -0.05
CA TYR A 52 11.70 2.31 0.29
C TYR A 52 11.89 2.34 1.81
N PRO A 53 13.09 2.68 2.31
CA PRO A 53 13.23 3.12 3.70
C PRO A 53 12.34 4.36 3.95
N ARG A 54 11.69 4.41 5.11
CA ARG A 54 10.81 5.51 5.50
C ARG A 54 11.59 6.83 5.47
N GLY A 55 11.07 7.81 4.72
CA GLY A 55 11.66 9.14 4.62
C GLY A 55 12.69 9.31 3.49
N GLU A 56 13.11 8.23 2.82
CA GLU A 56 13.98 8.33 1.64
C GLU A 56 13.20 8.72 0.37
N PHE A 57 11.95 8.27 0.26
CA PHE A 57 11.04 8.77 -0.76
C PHE A 57 10.27 9.97 -0.21
N LEU A 58 10.48 11.16 -0.81
CA LEU A 58 9.78 12.37 -0.42
C LEU A 58 8.35 12.35 -0.97
N VAL A 59 7.38 12.28 -0.07
CA VAL A 59 5.95 12.46 -0.38
C VAL A 59 5.60 13.94 -0.23
N GLY A 60 4.66 14.42 -1.03
CA GLY A 60 4.17 15.79 -0.92
C GLY A 60 2.79 15.94 -1.54
N GLY A 61 2.39 17.16 -1.90
CA GLY A 61 1.05 17.43 -2.42
C GLY A 61 0.66 16.76 -3.72
N GLY A 62 1.56 16.02 -4.37
CA GLY A 62 1.24 15.13 -5.47
C GLY A 62 0.71 13.76 -5.04
N ASP A 63 0.79 13.42 -3.75
CA ASP A 63 0.60 12.07 -3.22
C ASP A 63 -0.51 12.01 -2.17
N VAL A 64 -1.03 10.80 -1.98
CA VAL A 64 -2.01 10.47 -0.95
C VAL A 64 -1.60 9.18 -0.25
N ARG A 65 -1.73 9.15 1.08
CA ARG A 65 -1.60 7.93 1.88
C ARG A 65 -2.90 7.16 1.75
N VAL A 66 -2.84 6.03 1.06
CA VAL A 66 -4.00 5.17 0.78
C VAL A 66 -4.20 4.09 1.84
N GLY A 67 -3.20 3.83 2.68
CA GLY A 67 -3.33 2.90 3.79
C GLY A 67 -2.15 3.00 4.76
N GLN A 68 -2.39 2.53 5.97
CA GLN A 68 -1.38 2.37 7.01
C GLN A 68 -1.55 0.96 7.61
N VAL A 69 -0.64 0.06 7.26
CA VAL A 69 -0.80 -1.38 7.56
C VAL A 69 0.12 -1.78 8.70
N ALA A 70 -0.46 -2.29 9.79
CA ALA A 70 0.30 -2.86 10.90
C ALA A 70 0.75 -4.28 10.56
N PHE A 71 2.02 -4.58 10.86
CA PHE A 71 2.58 -5.93 10.72
C PHE A 71 3.02 -6.42 12.09
N ALA A 72 2.68 -7.67 12.41
CA ALA A 72 3.17 -8.29 13.63
C ALA A 72 4.71 -8.29 13.65
N GLY A 73 5.30 -7.83 14.76
CA GLY A 73 6.75 -7.75 14.92
C GLY A 73 7.39 -6.47 14.37
N LEU A 74 6.62 -5.53 13.83
CA LEU A 74 7.08 -4.16 13.56
C LEU A 74 6.51 -3.20 14.61
N ASP A 75 7.36 -2.33 15.15
CA ASP A 75 6.96 -1.35 16.17
C ASP A 75 6.07 -0.22 15.62
N ARG A 76 6.04 -0.08 14.29
CA ARG A 76 5.25 0.93 13.60
C ARG A 76 4.58 0.34 12.35
N PRO A 77 3.41 0.85 11.97
CA PRO A 77 2.79 0.45 10.73
C PRO A 77 3.58 1.00 9.52
N VAL A 78 3.39 0.34 8.38
CA VAL A 78 3.98 0.73 7.10
C VAL A 78 2.96 1.58 6.34
N ASP A 79 3.38 2.77 5.94
CA ASP A 79 2.56 3.67 5.14
C ASP A 79 2.62 3.27 3.66
N VAL A 80 1.45 3.27 3.01
CA VAL A 80 1.32 3.01 1.57
C VAL A 80 0.83 4.28 0.89
N TRP A 81 1.65 4.80 0.00
CA TRP A 81 1.45 6.03 -0.73
C TRP A 81 1.15 5.77 -2.19
N MET A 82 0.36 6.66 -2.79
CA MET A 82 0.04 6.62 -4.20
C MET A 82 -0.05 8.04 -4.74
N SER A 83 0.39 8.27 -5.98
CA SER A 83 0.19 9.58 -6.60
C SER A 83 -1.30 9.88 -6.78
N LYS A 84 -1.71 11.15 -6.63
CA LYS A 84 -3.11 11.58 -6.77
C LYS A 84 -3.77 11.12 -8.09
N PRO A 85 -3.13 11.25 -9.27
CA PRO A 85 -3.72 10.76 -10.52
C PRO A 85 -3.93 9.25 -10.52
N GLN A 86 -2.97 8.49 -9.98
CA GLN A 86 -3.06 7.06 -9.87
C GLN A 86 -4.20 6.68 -8.91
N PHE A 87 -4.30 7.36 -7.76
CA PHE A 87 -5.38 7.13 -6.80
C PHE A 87 -6.76 7.35 -7.41
N GLN A 88 -6.96 8.36 -8.26
CA GLN A 88 -8.25 8.56 -8.92
C GLN A 88 -8.70 7.35 -9.76
N TYR A 89 -7.76 6.60 -10.33
CA TYR A 89 -8.05 5.38 -11.08
C TYR A 89 -8.40 4.20 -10.15
N TRP A 90 -7.74 4.08 -8.99
CA TRP A 90 -7.90 2.95 -8.07
C TRP A 90 -8.86 3.20 -6.88
N LYS A 91 -9.45 4.39 -6.76
CA LYS A 91 -10.23 4.78 -5.57
C LYS A 91 -11.42 3.88 -5.22
N HIS A 92 -11.95 3.15 -6.22
CA HIS A 92 -13.05 2.19 -6.09
C HIS A 92 -12.56 0.72 -6.03
N THR A 93 -11.28 0.51 -5.77
CA THR A 93 -10.68 -0.83 -5.71
C THR A 93 -10.00 -1.07 -4.38
N HIS A 94 -10.18 -2.28 -3.86
CA HIS A 94 -9.32 -2.82 -2.82
C HIS A 94 -8.01 -3.28 -3.45
N LEU A 95 -6.91 -2.82 -2.89
CA LEU A 95 -5.56 -3.12 -3.35
C LEU A 95 -4.92 -4.18 -2.47
N THR A 96 -4.27 -5.16 -3.07
CA THR A 96 -3.51 -6.19 -2.35
C THR A 96 -2.10 -6.21 -2.88
N ILE A 97 -1.13 -5.90 -2.03
CA ILE A 97 0.29 -5.99 -2.34
C ILE A 97 0.72 -7.44 -2.12
N ASP A 98 1.21 -8.04 -3.18
CA ASP A 98 1.73 -9.41 -3.23
C ASP A 98 3.21 -9.40 -3.59
N VAL A 99 3.88 -10.55 -3.51
CA VAL A 99 5.27 -10.72 -3.93
C VAL A 99 5.39 -11.91 -4.88
N VAL A 100 6.13 -11.73 -5.97
CA VAL A 100 6.38 -12.79 -6.96
C VAL A 100 7.86 -12.82 -7.36
N PRO A 101 8.38 -13.97 -7.82
CA PRO A 101 9.70 -14.02 -8.43
C PRO A 101 9.80 -13.07 -9.63
N GLY A 102 10.91 -12.35 -9.74
CA GLY A 102 11.11 -11.41 -10.84
C GLY A 102 12.06 -10.28 -10.48
N ARG A 103 12.38 -9.46 -11.48
CA ARG A 103 13.22 -8.28 -11.27
C ARG A 103 12.37 -7.15 -10.68
N GLY A 104 12.68 -6.73 -9.46
CA GLY A 104 12.14 -5.51 -8.83
C GLY A 104 12.51 -4.24 -9.60
N GLY A 105 11.80 -3.14 -9.33
CA GLY A 105 12.18 -1.84 -9.86
C GLY A 105 13.50 -1.39 -9.23
N GLY A 106 14.44 -0.85 -10.00
CA GLY A 106 15.85 -0.71 -9.58
C GLY A 106 16.13 0.11 -8.32
N PHE A 107 15.12 0.80 -7.77
CA PHE A 107 15.21 1.57 -6.52
C PHE A 107 14.45 0.93 -5.35
N SER A 108 13.79 -0.21 -5.56
CA SER A 108 13.02 -0.91 -4.52
C SER A 108 13.92 -1.82 -3.70
N LEU A 109 13.69 -1.87 -2.39
CA LEU A 109 14.53 -2.63 -1.44
C LEU A 109 14.61 -4.13 -1.74
N GLU A 110 13.55 -4.75 -2.29
CA GLU A 110 13.55 -6.18 -2.61
C GLU A 110 14.32 -6.55 -3.88
N SER A 111 14.77 -5.56 -4.66
CA SER A 111 15.43 -5.82 -5.95
C SER A 111 16.61 -6.80 -5.88
N PRO A 112 17.47 -6.80 -4.84
CA PRO A 112 18.56 -7.77 -4.70
C PRO A 112 18.08 -9.20 -4.38
N GLU A 113 16.85 -9.38 -3.88
CA GLU A 113 16.31 -10.66 -3.42
C GLU A 113 15.75 -11.55 -4.55
N GLY A 114 15.80 -11.07 -5.81
CA GLY A 114 15.27 -11.80 -6.98
C GLY A 114 13.74 -11.90 -7.03
N VAL A 115 13.06 -11.05 -6.27
CA VAL A 115 11.60 -10.92 -6.22
C VAL A 115 11.19 -9.49 -6.54
N ARG A 116 9.89 -9.28 -6.73
CA ARG A 116 9.28 -7.97 -6.90
C ARG A 116 7.91 -7.94 -6.22
N PHE A 117 7.52 -6.79 -5.71
CA PHE A 117 6.13 -6.60 -5.32
C PHE A 117 5.21 -6.50 -6.55
N LEU A 118 3.96 -6.91 -6.36
CA LEU A 118 2.91 -6.93 -7.36
C LEU A 118 1.63 -6.36 -6.75
N LEU A 119 1.01 -5.37 -7.41
CA LEU A 119 -0.30 -4.88 -7.00
C LEU A 119 -1.39 -5.72 -7.67
N ARG A 120 -2.25 -6.32 -6.84
CA ARG A 120 -3.52 -6.94 -7.26
C ARG A 120 -4.67 -6.05 -6.86
N SER A 121 -5.75 -6.09 -7.62
CA SER A 121 -6.92 -5.26 -7.36
C SER A 121 -8.21 -6.05 -7.50
N ARG A 122 -9.22 -5.62 -6.77
CA ARG A 122 -10.63 -5.97 -6.97
C ARG A 122 -11.49 -4.75 -6.74
N LEU A 123 -12.67 -4.68 -7.35
CA LEU A 123 -13.64 -3.65 -7.00
C LEU A 123 -14.10 -3.82 -5.55
N PHE A 124 -14.37 -2.71 -4.88
CA PHE A 124 -15.13 -2.73 -3.64
C PHE A 124 -16.57 -3.19 -3.91
N THR A 125 -17.17 -3.81 -2.91
CA THR A 125 -18.63 -3.95 -2.83
C THR A 125 -19.26 -2.64 -2.36
N ASP A 126 -20.57 -2.47 -2.58
CA ASP A 126 -21.28 -1.25 -2.16
C ASP A 126 -21.14 -0.98 -0.64
N ASP A 127 -21.19 -2.04 0.18
CA ASP A 127 -21.02 -1.95 1.63
C ASP A 127 -19.59 -1.53 2.04
N GLU A 128 -18.59 -2.05 1.32
CA GLU A 128 -17.18 -1.68 1.52
C GLU A 128 -16.94 -0.23 1.13
N GLU A 129 -17.51 0.21 0.00
CA GLU A 129 -17.37 1.59 -0.49
C GLU A 129 -18.01 2.60 0.48
N ALA A 130 -19.16 2.25 1.06
CA ALA A 130 -19.85 3.07 2.05
C ALA A 130 -19.09 3.21 3.39
N SER A 131 -18.11 2.34 3.65
CA SER A 131 -17.37 2.25 4.91
C SER A 131 -15.86 2.50 4.77
N LEU A 132 -15.41 3.06 3.64
CA LEU A 132 -13.98 3.27 3.38
C LEU A 132 -13.35 4.26 4.35
N VAL A 133 -12.15 3.90 4.82
CA VAL A 133 -11.28 4.83 5.53
C VAL A 133 -10.88 5.99 4.58
N PRO A 134 -10.93 7.26 5.05
CA PRO A 134 -10.43 8.40 4.28
C PRO A 134 -8.94 8.27 3.97
N VAL A 135 -8.53 8.79 2.81
CA VAL A 135 -7.10 8.97 2.49
C VAL A 135 -6.60 10.28 3.07
N LEU A 136 -5.30 10.38 3.35
CA LEU A 136 -4.66 11.63 3.76
C LEU A 136 -3.79 12.16 2.63
N GLY A 137 -3.85 13.45 2.33
CA GLY A 137 -2.93 14.10 1.40
C GLY A 137 -1.51 14.16 1.97
N GLY A 138 -0.49 14.07 1.10
CA GLY A 138 0.91 14.17 1.52
C GLY A 138 1.23 15.44 2.30
N ASP A 139 0.63 16.57 1.93
CA ASP A 139 0.79 17.85 2.64
C ASP A 139 0.16 17.85 4.05
N GLU A 140 -0.74 16.91 4.37
CA GLU A 140 -1.44 16.83 5.66
C GLU A 140 -0.70 15.96 6.69
N VAL A 141 0.33 15.22 6.27
CA VAL A 141 1.05 14.27 7.13
C VAL A 141 2.32 14.88 7.74
N GLU A 142 2.83 16.00 7.19
CA GLU A 142 3.95 16.75 7.77
C GLU A 142 3.64 17.32 9.17
N ASP A 143 2.37 17.46 9.54
CA ASP A 143 1.92 18.01 10.83
C ASP A 143 1.69 16.95 11.93
N LEU A 144 1.96 15.65 11.67
CA LEU A 144 1.53 14.53 12.53
C LEU A 144 2.67 13.64 13.11
N ASP A 145 3.95 13.94 12.85
CA ASP A 145 5.11 13.18 13.37
C ASP A 145 5.90 13.99 14.42
#